data_AF-A0AAV2S9I8-F1
#
_entry.id   AF-A0AAV2S9I8-F1
#
_cell.length_a   1.000
_cell.length_b   1.000
_cell.length_c   1.000
_cell.angle_alpha   90.00
_cell.angle_beta   90.00
_cell.angle_gamma   90.00
#
_symmetry.space_group_name_H-M   'P 1'
#
loop_
_entity.id
_entity.type
_entity.pdbx_description
1 polymer ?
#
loop_
_entity_poly.entity_id
_entity_poly.type
_entity_poly.pdbx_seq_one_letter_code
_entity_poly.pdbx_strand_id
1 'polypeptide(L)'
;MSGYAISQTIEEKLEASQKILARLSSANKGDPEGEASEVYNYMIGWMSNVNHSPTIVATCLNLAEECIEVMLHGKDEAEKSGSQTTLGLEAAEALALRRPDDLCGPWERVVWDVVTLISEWDPESDGHLDLTEELVDWVLFVLNSPKACPNAHLRLEMIRFIETLPKNKLSDPKLGSRTAQGLINAGGKIEMHMLVPRGDRVSLALPLLNIIQHLKKYGHLQMHAMIALEQLKELQPGAEVRFLANVATLAGKLSIHVVERYKQGGWTDAMAIMMFGRCISVLEIVAGDSPFLPITQMPGMCQMVSSSLITIIDSMLSLSDLCTNRQDSVKILLLDLDVIFRHLIAIKKVFQEDHNVKILEFQVKLNEYNLSLVSMPEPIPENEIKDCPTEFLDAVTQSIMKAPVRLVGSGEKIDESTLLQLLLEESPKDPFTRSALNRNTFLQLPALKLKIQEWISNQ
;
A
#
# COMPACT_ATOMS: atom_id res chain seq x y z
N MET A 1 -18.81 9.96 58.77
CA MET A 1 -18.75 10.88 57.61
C MET A 1 -18.54 10.06 56.34
N SER A 2 -19.56 9.30 55.94
CA SER A 2 -19.56 8.42 54.77
C SER A 2 -21.00 8.37 54.28
N GLY A 3 -21.30 8.93 53.13
CA GLY A 3 -22.68 8.94 52.61
C GLY A 3 -23.08 10.09 51.68
N TYR A 4 -22.12 10.76 51.03
CA TYR A 4 -22.38 11.66 49.91
C TYR A 4 -21.47 11.29 48.73
N ALA A 5 -21.51 10.02 48.32
CA ALA A 5 -21.01 9.65 47.00
C ALA A 5 -22.11 10.04 46.00
N ILE A 6 -22.11 11.31 45.61
CA ILE A 6 -22.96 11.83 44.54
C ILE A 6 -22.61 11.00 43.30
N SER A 7 -23.60 10.31 42.74
CA SER A 7 -23.55 9.71 41.42
C SER A 7 -23.46 10.84 40.39
N GLN A 8 -22.29 11.48 40.30
CA GLN A 8 -22.03 12.45 39.25
C GLN A 8 -22.18 11.75 37.91
N THR A 9 -22.90 12.37 36.98
CA THR A 9 -23.08 11.82 35.65
C THR A 9 -21.73 11.78 34.93
N ILE A 10 -21.62 10.93 33.91
CA ILE A 10 -20.41 10.84 33.08
C ILE A 10 -20.07 12.22 32.49
N GLU A 11 -21.08 12.96 32.07
CA GLU A 11 -20.98 14.31 31.50
C GLU A 11 -20.41 15.32 32.51
N GLU A 12 -20.86 15.31 33.77
CA GLU A 12 -20.37 16.23 34.81
C GLU A 12 -18.87 16.05 35.07
N LYS A 13 -18.38 14.82 35.00
CA LYS A 13 -16.97 14.52 35.21
C LYS A 13 -16.10 14.90 34.00
N LEU A 14 -16.59 14.70 32.78
CA LEU A 14 -15.91 15.19 31.57
C LEU A 14 -15.84 16.72 31.58
N GLU A 15 -16.94 17.39 31.94
CA GLU A 15 -16.99 18.84 32.06
C GLU A 15 -16.04 19.35 33.16
N ALA A 16 -15.93 18.63 34.28
CA ALA A 16 -14.97 18.94 35.33
C ALA A 16 -13.52 18.80 34.85
N SER A 17 -13.18 17.73 34.14
CA SER A 17 -11.85 17.52 33.55
C SER A 17 -11.51 18.61 32.54
N GLN A 18 -12.46 18.99 31.68
CA GLN A 18 -12.30 20.12 30.73
C GLN A 18 -12.02 21.45 31.46
N LYS A 19 -12.75 21.74 32.54
CA LYS A 19 -12.52 22.95 33.34
C LYS A 19 -11.16 22.96 34.02
N ILE A 20 -10.68 21.80 34.48
CA ILE A 20 -9.34 21.66 35.05
C ILE A 20 -8.30 21.95 33.96
N LEU A 21 -8.39 21.32 32.79
CA LEU A 21 -7.45 21.55 31.69
C LEU A 21 -7.42 22.99 31.21
N ALA A 22 -8.59 23.59 30.96
CA ALA A 22 -8.68 25.00 30.56
C ALA A 22 -8.03 25.95 31.58
N ARG A 23 -8.11 25.63 32.88
CA ARG A 23 -7.42 26.37 33.93
C ARG A 23 -5.90 26.16 33.83
N LEU A 24 -5.44 24.92 33.70
CA LEU A 24 -4.01 24.58 33.63
C LEU A 24 -3.32 25.22 32.43
N SER A 25 -3.95 25.25 31.26
CA SER A 25 -3.40 25.90 30.05
C SER A 25 -3.27 27.42 30.17
N SER A 26 -3.96 28.07 31.12
CA SER A 26 -4.00 29.53 31.28
C SER A 26 -3.17 30.07 32.45
N ALA A 27 -2.76 29.21 33.40
CA ALA A 27 -2.24 29.64 34.69
C ALA A 27 -0.72 29.52 34.80
N ASN A 28 -0.05 30.62 35.17
CA ASN A 28 1.38 30.63 35.55
C ASN A 28 1.66 30.21 37.01
N LYS A 29 0.67 29.67 37.73
CA LYS A 29 0.78 29.30 39.16
C LYS A 29 0.06 27.99 39.46
N GLY A 30 0.80 27.00 39.95
CA GLY A 30 0.31 25.67 40.33
C GLY A 30 1.34 24.58 40.03
N ASP A 31 0.98 23.32 40.28
CA ASP A 31 1.68 22.13 39.76
C ASP A 31 0.84 21.55 38.61
N PRO A 32 0.95 22.13 37.38
CA PRO A 32 0.10 21.74 36.26
C PRO A 32 0.38 20.31 35.77
N GLU A 33 1.59 19.81 35.96
CA GLU A 33 1.99 18.47 35.54
C GLU A 33 1.28 17.41 36.39
N GLY A 34 1.26 17.58 37.72
CA GLY A 34 0.59 16.65 38.62
C GLY A 34 -0.92 16.55 38.37
N GLU A 35 -1.61 17.69 38.24
CA GLU A 35 -3.05 17.71 37.97
C GLU A 35 -3.39 17.14 36.58
N ALA A 36 -2.61 17.47 35.54
CA ALA A 36 -2.83 16.94 34.19
C ALA A 36 -2.59 15.42 34.13
N SER A 37 -1.60 14.90 34.87
CA SER A 37 -1.34 13.47 34.97
C SER A 37 -2.49 12.71 35.64
N GLU A 38 -3.11 13.27 36.68
CA GLU A 38 -4.31 12.68 37.30
C GLU A 38 -5.49 12.62 36.32
N VAL A 39 -5.73 13.70 35.56
CA VAL A 39 -6.78 13.73 34.54
C VAL A 39 -6.49 12.74 33.40
N TYR A 40 -5.24 12.66 32.95
CA TYR A 40 -4.80 11.70 31.93
C TYR A 40 -5.14 10.25 32.35
N ASN A 41 -4.68 9.84 33.53
CA ASN A 41 -4.95 8.49 34.06
C ASN A 41 -6.45 8.21 34.20
N TYR A 42 -7.24 9.23 34.54
CA TYR A 42 -8.69 9.13 34.60
C TYR A 42 -9.31 8.84 33.22
N MET A 43 -8.86 9.55 32.18
CA MET A 43 -9.31 9.35 30.81
C MET A 43 -8.99 7.94 30.29
N ILE A 44 -7.76 7.44 30.54
CA ILE A 44 -7.36 6.07 30.16
C ILE A 44 -8.31 5.03 30.79
N GLY A 45 -8.54 5.13 32.10
CA GLY A 45 -9.46 4.21 32.79
C GLY A 45 -10.89 4.25 32.25
N TRP A 46 -11.33 5.40 31.75
CA TRP A 46 -12.66 5.58 31.16
C TRP A 46 -12.79 5.01 29.77
N MET A 47 -11.75 5.10 28.95
CA MET A 47 -11.76 4.49 27.62
C MET A 47 -11.99 2.98 27.72
N SER A 48 -11.44 2.31 28.74
CA SER A 48 -11.58 0.87 28.97
C SER A 48 -12.98 0.40 29.42
N ASN A 49 -13.89 1.30 29.79
CA ASN A 49 -15.24 0.90 30.24
C ASN A 49 -16.15 0.55 29.05
N VAL A 50 -16.44 -0.74 28.88
CA VAL A 50 -17.26 -1.32 27.79
C VAL A 50 -18.63 -0.67 27.57
N ASN A 51 -19.20 -0.01 28.58
CA ASN A 51 -20.52 0.63 28.49
C ASN A 51 -20.49 2.04 27.90
N HIS A 52 -19.31 2.66 27.75
CA HIS A 52 -19.22 4.02 27.20
C HIS A 52 -19.51 4.06 25.70
N SER A 53 -20.14 5.13 25.23
CA SER A 53 -20.35 5.33 23.79
C SER A 53 -19.04 5.73 23.08
N PRO A 54 -18.93 5.54 21.76
CA PRO A 54 -17.78 6.03 20.99
C PRO A 54 -17.56 7.54 21.17
N THR A 55 -18.61 8.34 21.37
CA THR A 55 -18.49 9.78 21.63
C THR A 55 -17.79 10.08 22.96
N ILE A 56 -18.10 9.31 24.01
CA ILE A 56 -17.41 9.44 25.31
C ILE A 56 -15.94 9.04 25.14
N VAL A 57 -15.66 7.93 24.44
CA VAL A 57 -14.28 7.49 24.19
C VAL A 57 -13.48 8.53 23.40
N ALA A 58 -14.05 9.09 22.32
CA ALA A 58 -13.42 10.16 21.55
C ALA A 58 -13.13 11.40 22.42
N THR A 59 -14.06 11.76 23.32
CA THR A 59 -13.87 12.89 24.23
C THR A 59 -12.74 12.61 25.22
N CYS A 60 -12.67 11.39 25.79
CA CYS A 60 -11.58 10.99 26.66
C CYS A 60 -10.22 11.02 25.95
N LEU A 61 -10.17 10.58 24.69
CA LEU A 61 -8.94 10.59 23.89
C LEU A 61 -8.43 12.02 23.68
N ASN A 62 -9.30 12.93 23.24
CA ASN A 62 -8.94 14.34 23.04
C ASN A 62 -8.46 15.01 24.34
N LEU A 63 -9.14 14.75 25.47
CA LEU A 63 -8.74 15.31 26.76
C LEU A 63 -7.39 14.74 27.22
N ALA A 64 -7.13 13.46 26.98
CA ALA A 64 -5.83 12.86 27.30
C ALA A 64 -4.70 13.47 26.45
N GLU A 65 -4.96 13.79 25.18
CA GLU A 65 -4.01 14.50 24.32
C GLU A 65 -3.75 15.94 24.80
N GLU A 66 -4.81 16.67 25.20
CA GLU A 66 -4.66 17.98 25.84
C GLU A 66 -3.84 17.92 27.13
N CYS A 67 -4.00 16.86 27.94
CA CYS A 67 -3.14 16.63 29.11
C CYS A 67 -1.67 16.50 28.72
N ILE A 68 -1.34 15.78 27.64
CA ILE A 68 0.03 15.61 27.16
C ILE A 68 0.64 16.97 26.80
N GLU A 69 -0.10 17.81 26.07
CA GLU A 69 0.35 19.16 25.72
C GLU A 69 0.65 20.04 26.94
N VAL A 70 -0.15 19.91 28.01
CA VAL A 70 0.10 20.61 29.28
C VAL A 70 1.31 20.04 30.01
N MET A 71 1.42 18.71 30.13
CA MET A 71 2.51 18.04 30.85
C MET A 71 3.87 18.26 30.17
N LEU A 72 3.89 18.38 28.85
CA LEU A 72 5.10 18.51 28.05
C LEU A 72 5.29 19.91 27.47
N HIS A 73 4.70 20.92 28.11
CA HIS A 73 4.85 22.29 27.68
C HIS A 73 6.32 22.73 27.71
N GLY A 74 6.86 23.11 26.55
CA GLY A 74 8.26 23.52 26.39
C GLY A 74 9.27 22.36 26.29
N LYS A 75 8.80 21.11 26.24
CA LYS A 75 9.61 19.94 25.88
C LYS A 75 9.84 19.86 24.38
N ASP A 76 10.79 19.02 23.97
CA ASP A 76 11.03 18.77 22.55
C ASP A 76 9.87 17.95 21.93
N GLU A 77 9.74 18.05 20.61
CA GLU A 77 8.67 17.38 19.86
C GLU A 77 8.80 15.84 19.89
N ALA A 78 9.98 15.29 20.16
CA ALA A 78 10.19 13.85 20.25
C ALA A 78 9.60 13.28 21.54
N GLU A 79 9.77 13.98 22.67
CA GLU A 79 9.15 13.63 23.97
C GLU A 79 7.62 13.68 23.87
N LYS A 80 7.08 14.65 23.12
CA LYS A 80 5.64 14.75 22.83
C LYS A 80 5.14 13.61 21.95
N SER A 81 5.77 13.37 20.81
CA SER A 81 5.38 12.29 19.87
C SER A 81 5.44 10.91 20.54
N GLY A 82 6.46 10.66 21.38
CA GLY A 82 6.55 9.44 22.19
C GLY A 82 5.41 9.28 23.21
N SER A 83 4.98 10.37 23.83
CA SER A 83 3.84 10.36 24.77
C SER A 83 2.50 10.21 24.05
N GLN A 84 2.31 10.85 22.90
CA GLN A 84 1.15 10.63 22.04
C GLN A 84 1.06 9.17 21.56
N THR A 85 2.19 8.57 21.19
CA THR A 85 2.24 7.15 20.82
C THR A 85 1.83 6.27 22.00
N THR A 86 2.30 6.58 23.21
CA THR A 86 1.93 5.85 24.43
C THR A 86 0.42 5.93 24.67
N LEU A 87 -0.19 7.11 24.55
CA LEU A 87 -1.64 7.29 24.61
C LEU A 87 -2.37 6.48 23.53
N GLY A 88 -1.87 6.52 22.30
CA GLY A 88 -2.43 5.73 21.21
C GLY A 88 -2.44 4.24 21.53
N LEU A 89 -1.36 3.69 22.09
CA LEU A 89 -1.28 2.29 22.49
C LEU A 89 -2.25 1.96 23.63
N GLU A 90 -2.30 2.78 24.67
CA GLU A 90 -3.24 2.58 25.79
C GLU A 90 -4.70 2.64 25.33
N ALA A 91 -5.01 3.56 24.42
CA ALA A 91 -6.34 3.65 23.81
C ALA A 91 -6.64 2.44 22.91
N ALA A 92 -5.66 1.93 22.15
CA ALA A 92 -5.82 0.72 21.34
C ALA A 92 -6.08 -0.52 22.22
N GLU A 93 -5.35 -0.67 23.33
CA GLU A 93 -5.57 -1.72 24.34
C GLU A 93 -6.99 -1.63 24.92
N ALA A 94 -7.43 -0.42 25.28
CA ALA A 94 -8.79 -0.19 25.75
C ALA A 94 -9.84 -0.60 24.70
N LEU A 95 -9.64 -0.29 23.42
CA LEU A 95 -10.53 -0.71 22.32
C LEU A 95 -10.52 -2.23 22.12
N ALA A 96 -9.36 -2.86 22.21
CA ALA A 96 -9.19 -4.30 22.08
C ALA A 96 -9.91 -5.08 23.19
N LEU A 97 -9.93 -4.55 24.42
CA LEU A 97 -10.70 -5.12 25.53
C LEU A 97 -12.22 -4.99 25.30
N ARG A 98 -12.66 -3.90 24.67
CA ARG A 98 -14.08 -3.65 24.39
C ARG A 98 -14.63 -4.45 23.24
N ARG A 99 -13.79 -4.74 22.23
CA ARG A 99 -14.14 -5.45 20.99
C ARG A 99 -15.44 -4.93 20.36
N PRO A 100 -15.51 -3.66 19.91
CA PRO A 100 -16.66 -3.19 19.15
C PRO A 100 -16.89 -4.10 17.92
N ASP A 101 -18.08 -4.70 17.82
CA ASP A 101 -18.43 -5.62 16.74
C ASP A 101 -18.60 -4.92 15.37
N ASP A 102 -18.86 -3.61 15.40
CA ASP A 102 -19.09 -2.75 14.24
C ASP A 102 -18.30 -1.44 14.38
N LEU A 103 -17.29 -1.29 13.53
CA LEU A 103 -16.40 -0.13 13.41
C LEU A 103 -16.86 0.81 12.30
N CYS A 104 -18.16 1.05 12.20
CA CYS A 104 -18.74 2.09 11.35
C CYS A 104 -19.04 3.37 12.14
N GLY A 105 -19.07 4.50 11.42
CA GLY A 105 -19.56 5.77 11.98
C GLY A 105 -18.67 6.29 13.12
N PRO A 106 -19.20 6.59 14.31
CA PRO A 106 -18.40 7.15 15.40
C PRO A 106 -17.24 6.27 15.87
N TRP A 107 -17.39 4.93 15.84
CA TRP A 107 -16.29 4.02 16.19
C TRP A 107 -15.16 4.06 15.18
N GLU A 108 -15.48 4.19 13.89
CA GLU A 108 -14.48 4.34 12.84
C GLU A 108 -13.56 5.54 13.12
N ARG A 109 -14.16 6.67 13.52
CA ARG A 109 -13.42 7.89 13.89
C ARG A 109 -12.51 7.67 15.09
N VAL A 110 -13.00 7.04 16.16
CA VAL A 110 -12.18 6.74 17.34
C VAL A 110 -10.97 5.89 16.96
N VAL A 111 -11.14 4.86 16.14
CA VAL A 111 -10.01 4.02 15.69
C VAL A 111 -9.04 4.83 14.82
N TRP A 112 -9.54 5.73 13.96
CA TRP A 112 -8.70 6.64 13.19
C TRP A 112 -7.84 7.55 14.08
N ASP A 113 -8.43 8.14 15.11
CA ASP A 113 -7.72 9.01 16.05
C ASP A 113 -6.61 8.21 16.77
N VAL A 114 -6.93 6.98 17.23
CA VAL A 114 -5.97 6.07 17.85
C VAL A 114 -4.81 5.67 16.91
N VAL A 115 -5.12 5.32 15.67
CA VAL A 115 -4.11 4.99 14.64
C VAL A 115 -3.21 6.19 14.37
N THR A 116 -3.77 7.39 14.33
CA THR A 116 -3.04 8.64 14.04
C THR A 116 -1.99 8.91 15.10
N LEU A 117 -2.33 8.72 16.38
CA LEU A 117 -1.42 8.89 17.51
C LEU A 117 -0.19 7.96 17.45
N ILE A 118 -0.29 6.80 16.80
CA ILE A 118 0.80 5.82 16.67
C ILE A 118 1.52 5.97 15.32
N SER A 119 0.98 6.77 14.40
CA SER A 119 1.40 6.76 12.99
C SER A 119 2.84 7.23 12.74
N GLU A 120 3.41 7.97 13.69
CA GLU A 120 4.79 8.45 13.64
C GLU A 120 5.82 7.46 14.20
N TRP A 121 5.38 6.41 14.90
CA TRP A 121 6.29 5.43 15.50
C TRP A 121 7.05 4.67 14.42
N ASP A 122 8.38 4.72 14.47
CA ASP A 122 9.27 3.97 13.59
C ASP A 122 9.99 2.89 14.41
N PRO A 123 9.66 1.61 14.21
CA PRO A 123 10.27 0.51 14.97
C PRO A 123 11.79 0.40 14.79
N GLU A 124 12.37 1.00 13.75
CA GLU A 124 13.82 1.01 13.55
C GLU A 124 14.54 2.04 14.41
N SER A 125 13.94 3.22 14.66
CA SER A 125 14.51 4.24 15.55
C SER A 125 14.04 4.12 16.99
N ASP A 126 12.76 3.81 17.19
CA ASP A 126 12.09 3.90 18.49
C ASP A 126 12.02 2.53 19.19
N GLY A 127 12.27 1.47 18.44
CA GLY A 127 12.26 0.09 18.90
C GLY A 127 10.90 -0.59 18.79
N HIS A 128 10.88 -1.86 19.19
CA HIS A 128 9.69 -2.69 19.10
C HIS A 128 8.80 -2.54 20.35
N LEU A 129 7.49 -2.59 20.14
CA LEU A 129 6.48 -2.53 21.19
C LEU A 129 6.02 -3.94 21.57
N ASP A 130 5.80 -4.15 22.86
CA ASP A 130 5.22 -5.40 23.38
C ASP A 130 3.70 -5.21 23.52
N LEU A 131 2.98 -5.56 22.45
CA LEU A 131 1.51 -5.48 22.43
C LEU A 131 0.90 -6.70 23.12
N THR A 132 -0.23 -6.54 23.81
CA THR A 132 -0.95 -7.68 24.40
C THR A 132 -1.46 -8.65 23.34
N GLU A 133 -1.68 -9.91 23.72
CA GLU A 133 -2.28 -10.89 22.80
C GLU A 133 -3.70 -10.47 22.39
N GLU A 134 -4.44 -9.84 23.31
CA GLU A 134 -5.77 -9.28 23.08
C GLU A 134 -5.76 -8.19 22.00
N LEU A 135 -4.81 -7.25 22.08
CA LEU A 135 -4.65 -6.19 21.07
C LEU A 135 -4.25 -6.76 19.73
N VAL A 136 -3.26 -7.66 19.68
CA VAL A 136 -2.85 -8.31 18.42
C VAL A 136 -4.01 -9.06 17.77
N ASP A 137 -4.79 -9.82 18.54
CA ASP A 137 -5.95 -10.54 18.00
C ASP A 137 -7.05 -9.60 17.50
N TRP A 138 -7.27 -8.46 18.17
CA TRP A 138 -8.23 -7.44 17.75
C TRP A 138 -7.77 -6.73 16.47
N VAL A 139 -6.51 -6.29 16.39
CA VAL A 139 -5.90 -5.71 15.18
C VAL A 139 -6.06 -6.65 13.98
N LEU A 140 -5.77 -7.94 14.16
CA LEU A 140 -5.97 -8.94 13.12
C LEU A 140 -7.44 -9.14 12.76
N PHE A 141 -8.36 -9.07 13.72
CA PHE A 141 -9.79 -9.14 13.47
C PHE A 141 -10.25 -7.96 12.61
N VAL A 142 -9.86 -6.73 12.94
CA VAL A 142 -10.18 -5.53 12.17
C VAL A 142 -9.63 -5.63 10.75
N LEU A 143 -8.33 -5.95 10.60
CA LEU A 143 -7.67 -6.12 9.30
C LEU A 143 -8.41 -7.15 8.40
N ASN A 144 -8.87 -8.26 8.97
CA ASN A 144 -9.45 -9.38 8.22
C ASN A 144 -10.98 -9.33 8.04
N SER A 145 -11.70 -8.41 8.69
CA SER A 145 -13.16 -8.44 8.72
C SER A 145 -13.77 -7.22 8.01
N PRO A 146 -14.09 -7.32 6.70
CA PRO A 146 -14.86 -6.27 6.00
C PRO A 146 -16.24 -6.02 6.60
N LYS A 147 -16.80 -7.00 7.33
CA LYS A 147 -18.08 -6.86 8.02
C LYS A 147 -17.94 -5.98 9.26
N ALA A 148 -16.88 -6.18 10.05
CA ALA A 148 -16.64 -5.38 11.24
C ALA A 148 -16.09 -3.99 10.90
N CYS A 149 -15.23 -3.89 9.88
CA CYS A 149 -14.67 -2.64 9.40
C CYS A 149 -14.79 -2.54 7.86
N PRO A 150 -15.90 -1.98 7.34
CA PRO A 150 -16.10 -1.83 5.90
C PRO A 150 -15.06 -0.92 5.23
N ASN A 151 -14.51 0.04 5.98
CA ASN A 151 -13.46 0.93 5.49
C ASN A 151 -12.14 0.16 5.30
N ALA A 152 -11.81 -0.14 4.04
CA ALA A 152 -10.59 -0.86 3.69
C ALA A 152 -9.31 -0.09 4.04
N HIS A 153 -9.37 1.24 4.04
CA HIS A 153 -8.24 2.08 4.43
C HIS A 153 -7.91 1.90 5.91
N LEU A 154 -8.91 2.02 6.77
CA LEU A 154 -8.73 1.82 8.22
C LEU A 154 -8.23 0.41 8.51
N ARG A 155 -8.74 -0.60 7.80
CA ARG A 155 -8.22 -1.97 7.90
C ARG A 155 -6.74 -2.05 7.55
N LEU A 156 -6.30 -1.37 6.49
CA LEU A 156 -4.89 -1.36 6.09
C LEU A 156 -3.99 -0.64 7.09
N GLU A 157 -4.47 0.41 7.76
CA GLU A 157 -3.68 1.09 8.79
C GLU A 157 -3.39 0.21 10.01
N MET A 158 -4.16 -0.87 10.22
CA MET A 158 -3.87 -1.85 11.26
C MET A 158 -2.48 -2.49 11.10
N ILE A 159 -1.87 -2.45 9.90
CA ILE A 159 -0.51 -2.97 9.71
C ILE A 159 0.54 -2.19 10.49
N ARG A 160 0.28 -0.94 10.92
CA ARG A 160 1.21 -0.17 11.75
C ARG A 160 1.46 -0.85 13.09
N PHE A 161 0.39 -1.29 13.76
CA PHE A 161 0.51 -2.09 14.99
C PHE A 161 1.28 -3.40 14.77
N ILE A 162 1.10 -4.02 13.60
CA ILE A 162 1.80 -5.26 13.29
C ILE A 162 3.29 -4.99 13.05
N GLU A 163 3.62 -3.85 12.45
CA GLU A 163 4.99 -3.42 12.18
C GLU A 163 5.76 -3.12 13.47
N THR A 164 5.08 -2.60 14.49
CA THR A 164 5.72 -2.32 15.79
C THR A 164 6.08 -3.57 16.56
N LEU A 165 5.52 -4.74 16.23
CA LEU A 165 5.87 -6.00 16.87
C LEU A 165 7.33 -6.39 16.62
N PRO A 166 7.98 -7.11 17.55
CA PRO A 166 9.28 -7.72 17.31
C PRO A 166 9.29 -8.56 16.02
N LYS A 167 10.32 -8.38 15.18
CA LYS A 167 10.41 -9.03 13.84
C LYS A 167 10.21 -10.54 13.87
N ASN A 168 10.55 -11.22 14.97
CA ASN A 168 10.35 -12.67 15.14
C ASN A 168 8.89 -13.08 15.39
N LYS A 169 8.01 -12.19 15.86
CA LYS A 169 6.58 -12.51 16.09
C LYS A 169 5.89 -12.88 14.78
N LEU A 170 6.23 -12.21 13.68
CA LEU A 170 5.71 -12.53 12.35
C LEU A 170 6.16 -13.89 11.81
N SER A 171 7.09 -14.59 12.47
CA SER A 171 7.40 -15.98 12.14
C SER A 171 6.36 -16.98 12.69
N ASP A 172 5.49 -16.54 13.60
CA ASP A 172 4.37 -17.35 14.08
C ASP A 172 3.38 -17.61 12.92
N PRO A 173 3.07 -18.89 12.60
CA PRO A 173 2.22 -19.22 11.48
C PRO A 173 0.80 -18.62 11.56
N LYS A 174 0.22 -18.51 12.76
CA LYS A 174 -1.15 -17.99 12.94
C LYS A 174 -1.18 -16.48 12.71
N LEU A 175 -0.26 -15.74 13.32
CA LEU A 175 -0.12 -14.29 13.13
C LEU A 175 0.25 -13.98 11.68
N GLY A 176 1.34 -14.54 11.16
CA GLY A 176 1.84 -14.27 9.82
C GLY A 176 0.81 -14.58 8.71
N SER A 177 0.13 -15.73 8.78
CA SER A 177 -0.90 -16.09 7.79
C SER A 177 -2.13 -15.17 7.86
N ARG A 178 -2.61 -14.81 9.06
CA ARG A 178 -3.73 -13.87 9.21
C ARG A 178 -3.36 -12.46 8.76
N THR A 179 -2.15 -12.00 9.01
CA THR A 179 -1.65 -10.72 8.48
C THR A 179 -1.61 -10.74 6.96
N ALA A 180 -1.05 -11.79 6.35
CA ALA A 180 -0.99 -11.95 4.89
C ALA A 180 -2.39 -11.95 4.26
N GLN A 181 -3.32 -12.73 4.79
CA GLN A 181 -4.68 -12.81 4.30
C GLN A 181 -5.41 -11.47 4.39
N GLY A 182 -5.27 -10.79 5.53
CA GLY A 182 -5.89 -9.50 5.77
C GLY A 182 -5.34 -8.42 4.85
N LEU A 183 -4.01 -8.41 4.66
CA LEU A 183 -3.33 -7.53 3.73
C LEU A 183 -3.79 -7.77 2.29
N ILE A 184 -3.90 -9.00 1.83
CA ILE A 184 -4.38 -9.30 0.47
C ILE A 184 -5.83 -8.86 0.27
N ASN A 185 -6.70 -9.13 1.25
CA ASN A 185 -8.12 -8.79 1.18
C ASN A 185 -8.39 -7.28 1.20
N ALA A 186 -7.58 -6.52 1.94
CA ALA A 186 -7.71 -5.06 2.00
C ALA A 186 -6.87 -4.37 0.91
N GLY A 187 -5.74 -4.97 0.53
CA GLY A 187 -4.71 -4.37 -0.29
C GLY A 187 -5.10 -4.13 -1.76
N GLY A 188 -6.06 -4.91 -2.28
CA GLY A 188 -6.68 -4.62 -3.57
C GLY A 188 -7.40 -3.27 -3.64
N LYS A 189 -7.61 -2.61 -2.49
CA LYS A 189 -8.24 -1.29 -2.35
C LYS A 189 -7.27 -0.20 -1.87
N ILE A 190 -5.96 -0.47 -1.87
CA ILE A 190 -4.98 0.59 -1.59
C ILE A 190 -5.12 1.66 -2.68
N GLU A 191 -5.12 2.92 -2.26
CA GLU A 191 -5.10 4.06 -3.17
C GLU A 191 -3.84 4.88 -3.02
N MET A 192 -3.52 5.67 -4.06
CA MET A 192 -2.35 6.54 -4.11
C MET A 192 -2.26 7.46 -2.88
N HIS A 193 -3.40 8.00 -2.42
CA HIS A 193 -3.41 8.92 -1.30
C HIS A 193 -2.99 8.30 0.04
N MET A 194 -3.05 6.97 0.16
CA MET A 194 -2.66 6.23 1.36
C MET A 194 -1.13 6.05 1.45
N LEU A 195 -0.46 6.01 0.30
CA LEU A 195 0.98 5.77 0.18
C LEU A 195 1.81 7.06 0.22
N VAL A 196 1.17 8.22 0.25
CA VAL A 196 1.82 9.53 0.16
C VAL A 196 1.61 10.28 1.48
N PRO A 197 2.65 10.88 2.06
CA PRO A 197 2.48 11.74 3.23
C PRO A 197 1.57 12.94 2.89
N ARG A 198 0.61 13.25 3.76
CA ARG A 198 -0.36 14.33 3.55
C ARG A 198 -0.64 15.08 4.85
N GLY A 199 -0.15 16.31 4.97
CA GLY A 199 -0.42 17.16 6.13
C GLY A 199 0.08 16.48 7.41
N ASP A 200 -0.86 16.18 8.30
CA ASP A 200 -0.73 15.47 9.57
C ASP A 200 -0.58 13.95 9.43
N ARG A 201 -0.70 13.41 8.21
CA ARG A 201 -0.72 11.97 7.99
C ARG A 201 0.60 11.42 7.44
N VAL A 202 1.14 10.46 8.17
CA VAL A 202 2.29 9.64 7.74
C VAL A 202 1.90 8.67 6.61
N SER A 203 2.82 8.48 5.67
CA SER A 203 2.66 7.52 4.56
C SER A 203 2.52 6.08 5.07
N LEU A 204 1.66 5.28 4.44
CA LEU A 204 1.57 3.84 4.68
C LEU A 204 2.61 3.04 3.86
N ALA A 205 3.40 3.69 2.99
CA ALA A 205 4.29 2.97 2.07
C ALA A 205 5.39 2.17 2.78
N LEU A 206 5.99 2.72 3.83
CA LEU A 206 7.03 2.02 4.60
C LEU A 206 6.45 0.88 5.45
N PRO A 207 5.37 1.08 6.25
CA PRO A 207 4.70 -0.02 6.95
C PRO A 207 4.30 -1.18 6.04
N LEU A 208 3.73 -0.85 4.89
CA LEU A 208 3.35 -1.84 3.89
C LEU A 208 4.56 -2.63 3.39
N LEU A 209 5.65 -1.93 3.05
CA LEU A 209 6.88 -2.55 2.56
C LEU A 209 7.47 -3.51 3.60
N ASN A 210 7.65 -3.04 4.83
CA ASN A 210 8.25 -3.80 5.92
C ASN A 210 7.45 -5.07 6.22
N ILE A 211 6.12 -4.96 6.31
CA ILE A 211 5.26 -6.12 6.54
C ILE A 211 5.33 -7.12 5.38
N ILE A 212 5.26 -6.68 4.12
CA ILE A 212 5.34 -7.62 2.99
C ILE A 212 6.71 -8.32 2.97
N GLN A 213 7.80 -7.60 3.22
CA GLN A 213 9.14 -8.19 3.30
C GLN A 213 9.24 -9.25 4.40
N HIS A 214 8.69 -8.98 5.59
CA HIS A 214 8.67 -9.94 6.69
C HIS A 214 7.82 -11.18 6.37
N LEU A 215 6.61 -10.98 5.86
CA LEU A 215 5.72 -12.08 5.48
C LEU A 215 6.34 -12.96 4.38
N LYS A 216 7.03 -12.35 3.42
CA LYS A 216 7.81 -13.06 2.40
C LYS A 216 8.96 -13.84 3.01
N LYS A 217 9.77 -13.21 3.85
CA LYS A 217 10.93 -13.82 4.53
C LYS A 217 10.54 -15.07 5.31
N TYR A 218 9.39 -15.06 5.97
CA TYR A 218 8.87 -16.20 6.75
C TYR A 218 7.95 -17.14 5.94
N GLY A 219 7.80 -16.91 4.63
CA GLY A 219 7.08 -17.82 3.72
C GLY A 219 5.55 -17.74 3.79
N HIS A 220 4.98 -16.78 4.52
CA HIS A 220 3.52 -16.63 4.65
C HIS A 220 2.83 -16.22 3.34
N LEU A 221 3.57 -15.66 2.39
CA LEU A 221 3.05 -15.31 1.06
C LEU A 221 3.11 -16.45 0.04
N GLN A 222 3.76 -17.57 0.36
CA GLN A 222 3.96 -18.69 -0.59
C GLN A 222 2.63 -19.31 -1.04
N MET A 223 1.72 -19.57 -0.10
CA MET A 223 0.41 -20.14 -0.40
C MET A 223 -0.42 -19.19 -1.29
N HIS A 224 -0.43 -17.89 -0.96
CA HIS A 224 -1.15 -16.88 -1.75
C HIS A 224 -0.56 -16.71 -3.15
N ALA A 225 0.75 -16.80 -3.30
CA ALA A 225 1.39 -16.80 -4.61
C ALA A 225 0.94 -17.98 -5.49
N MET A 226 0.83 -19.18 -4.89
CA MET A 226 0.31 -20.36 -5.61
C MET A 226 -1.16 -20.18 -6.01
N ILE A 227 -1.99 -19.61 -5.14
CA ILE A 227 -3.39 -19.30 -5.43
C ILE A 227 -3.49 -18.29 -6.59
N ALA A 228 -2.72 -17.20 -6.55
CA ALA A 228 -2.69 -16.20 -7.62
C ALA A 228 -2.20 -16.79 -8.96
N LEU A 229 -1.21 -17.67 -8.93
CA LEU A 229 -0.73 -18.34 -10.14
C LEU A 229 -1.82 -19.20 -10.78
N GLU A 230 -2.58 -19.94 -9.98
CA GLU A 230 -3.69 -20.76 -10.49
C GLU A 230 -4.83 -19.89 -11.02
N GLN A 231 -5.18 -18.83 -10.28
CA GLN A 231 -6.16 -17.82 -10.72
C GLN A 231 -5.82 -17.22 -12.09
N LEU A 232 -4.55 -16.91 -12.35
CA LEU A 232 -4.10 -16.39 -13.65
C LEU A 232 -4.20 -17.43 -14.76
N LYS A 233 -3.81 -18.68 -14.51
CA LYS A 233 -3.95 -19.77 -15.50
C LYS A 233 -5.41 -20.01 -15.88
N GLU A 234 -6.33 -19.84 -14.94
CA GLU A 234 -7.76 -19.96 -15.18
C GLU A 234 -8.44 -18.66 -15.64
N LEU A 235 -7.67 -17.58 -15.85
CA LEU A 235 -8.18 -16.26 -16.25
C LEU A 235 -9.27 -15.71 -15.31
N GLN A 236 -9.09 -15.93 -14.01
CA GLN A 236 -10.01 -15.54 -12.95
C GLN A 236 -9.26 -14.81 -11.82
N PRO A 237 -8.87 -13.54 -12.04
CA PRO A 237 -8.13 -12.80 -11.02
C PRO A 237 -8.97 -12.58 -9.75
N GLY A 238 -8.54 -13.25 -8.68
CA GLY A 238 -9.09 -13.11 -7.33
C GLY A 238 -8.40 -12.01 -6.53
N ALA A 239 -8.53 -12.07 -5.19
CA ALA A 239 -7.97 -11.06 -4.30
C ALA A 239 -6.44 -11.00 -4.37
N GLU A 240 -5.78 -12.15 -4.49
CA GLU A 240 -4.32 -12.27 -4.56
C GLU A 240 -3.76 -11.56 -5.80
N VAL A 241 -4.29 -11.87 -6.99
CA VAL A 241 -3.83 -11.26 -8.24
C VAL A 241 -4.13 -9.76 -8.24
N ARG A 242 -5.33 -9.36 -7.78
CA ARG A 242 -5.72 -7.94 -7.69
C ARG A 242 -4.84 -7.16 -6.73
N PHE A 243 -4.45 -7.75 -5.60
CA PHE A 243 -3.51 -7.15 -4.67
C PHE A 243 -2.15 -6.90 -5.35
N LEU A 244 -1.56 -7.92 -5.97
CA LEU A 244 -0.26 -7.80 -6.64
C LEU A 244 -0.29 -6.78 -7.79
N ALA A 245 -1.35 -6.83 -8.62
CA ALA A 245 -1.58 -5.92 -9.72
C ALA A 245 -1.73 -4.46 -9.24
N ASN A 246 -2.52 -4.25 -8.18
CA ASN A 246 -2.72 -2.92 -7.60
C ASN A 246 -1.43 -2.36 -7.02
N VAL A 247 -0.71 -3.15 -6.22
CA VAL A 247 0.57 -2.74 -5.61
C VAL A 247 1.62 -2.39 -6.67
N ALA A 248 1.74 -3.20 -7.73
CA ALA A 248 2.66 -2.89 -8.84
C ALA A 248 2.28 -1.59 -9.55
N THR A 249 0.99 -1.41 -9.87
CA THR A 249 0.49 -0.19 -10.53
C THR A 249 0.69 1.06 -9.69
N LEU A 250 0.45 0.95 -8.38
CA LEU A 250 0.63 2.06 -7.44
C LEU A 250 2.09 2.46 -7.31
N ALA A 251 3.05 1.55 -7.44
CA ALA A 251 4.47 1.91 -7.47
C ALA A 251 4.80 2.85 -8.65
N GLY A 252 4.27 2.55 -9.84
CA GLY A 252 4.38 3.44 -11.00
C GLY A 252 3.65 4.78 -10.81
N LYS A 253 2.44 4.78 -10.27
CA LYS A 253 1.71 6.03 -9.98
C LYS A 253 2.41 6.88 -8.93
N LEU A 254 3.00 6.25 -7.91
CA LEU A 254 3.74 6.92 -6.85
C LEU A 254 4.95 7.66 -7.40
N SER A 255 5.67 7.08 -8.36
CA SER A 255 6.84 7.72 -8.98
C SER A 255 6.47 9.00 -9.73
N ILE A 256 5.34 9.00 -10.45
CA ILE A 256 4.81 10.22 -11.09
C ILE A 256 4.53 11.27 -10.02
N HIS A 257 3.83 10.88 -8.94
CA HIS A 257 3.47 11.80 -7.87
C HIS A 257 4.70 12.38 -7.16
N VAL A 258 5.78 11.59 -7.02
CA VAL A 258 7.06 12.08 -6.48
C VAL A 258 7.60 13.23 -7.31
N VAL A 259 7.62 13.09 -8.64
CA VAL A 259 8.08 14.14 -9.55
C VAL A 259 7.18 15.38 -9.46
N GLU A 260 5.85 15.20 -9.40
CA GLU A 260 4.91 16.31 -9.27
C GLU A 260 5.11 17.10 -7.97
N ARG A 261 5.18 16.41 -6.83
CA ARG A 261 5.40 17.04 -5.52
C ARG A 261 6.75 17.73 -5.43
N TYR A 262 7.77 17.13 -6.03
CA TYR A 262 9.08 17.72 -6.13
C TYR A 262 9.07 19.01 -6.96
N LYS A 263 8.48 18.98 -8.16
CA LYS A 263 8.33 20.16 -9.04
C LYS A 263 7.55 21.30 -8.38
N GLN A 264 6.60 20.98 -7.52
CA GLN A 264 5.81 21.95 -6.75
C GLN A 264 6.56 22.54 -5.55
N GLY A 265 7.81 22.11 -5.29
CA GLY A 265 8.57 22.50 -4.10
C GLY A 265 8.02 21.91 -2.79
N GLY A 266 7.10 20.96 -2.87
CA GLY A 266 6.49 20.34 -1.70
C GLY A 266 7.41 19.34 -1.00
N TRP A 267 8.35 18.73 -1.73
CA TRP A 267 9.27 17.72 -1.21
C TRP A 267 10.73 18.09 -1.43
N THR A 268 11.57 17.71 -0.46
CA THR A 268 13.03 17.81 -0.55
C THR A 268 13.62 16.70 -1.41
N ASP A 269 14.87 16.85 -1.85
CA ASP A 269 15.60 15.83 -2.60
C ASP A 269 15.65 14.49 -1.84
N ALA A 270 15.92 14.53 -0.53
CA ALA A 270 15.98 13.35 0.30
C ALA A 270 14.65 12.60 0.36
N MET A 271 13.54 13.34 0.47
CA MET A 271 12.19 12.76 0.44
C MET A 271 11.88 12.14 -0.93
N ALA A 272 12.21 12.82 -2.03
CA ALA A 272 11.99 12.30 -3.37
C ALA A 272 12.77 10.99 -3.60
N ILE A 273 14.07 10.98 -3.27
CA ILE A 273 14.94 9.79 -3.39
C ILE A 273 14.40 8.64 -2.53
N MET A 274 14.06 8.91 -1.27
CA MET A 274 13.48 7.91 -0.36
C MET A 274 12.19 7.31 -0.94
N MET A 275 11.29 8.14 -1.46
CA MET A 275 10.03 7.68 -2.02
C MET A 275 10.22 6.90 -3.34
N PHE A 276 11.19 7.26 -4.17
CA PHE A 276 11.58 6.44 -5.33
C PHE A 276 12.14 5.09 -4.90
N GLY A 277 13.01 5.05 -3.88
CA GLY A 277 13.51 3.80 -3.29
C GLY A 277 12.37 2.88 -2.86
N ARG A 278 11.34 3.45 -2.21
CA ARG A 278 10.11 2.70 -1.84
C ARG A 278 9.36 2.16 -3.07
N CYS A 279 9.25 2.92 -4.17
CA CYS A 279 8.63 2.43 -5.41
C CYS A 279 9.38 1.21 -5.97
N ILE A 280 10.71 1.28 -5.97
CA ILE A 280 11.59 0.22 -6.47
C ILE A 280 11.48 -1.02 -5.58
N SER A 281 11.58 -0.86 -4.26
CA SER A 281 11.45 -1.99 -3.33
C SER A 281 10.09 -2.68 -3.42
N VAL A 282 9.00 -1.93 -3.65
CA VAL A 282 7.69 -2.50 -3.89
C VAL A 282 7.69 -3.38 -5.15
N LEU A 283 8.24 -2.90 -6.26
CA LEU A 283 8.35 -3.70 -7.49
C LEU A 283 9.28 -4.90 -7.32
N GLU A 284 10.40 -4.76 -6.63
CA GLU A 284 11.34 -5.85 -6.35
C GLU A 284 10.65 -6.97 -5.58
N ILE A 285 9.84 -6.63 -4.58
CA ILE A 285 9.08 -7.62 -3.80
C ILE A 285 8.05 -8.33 -4.67
N VAL A 286 7.29 -7.60 -5.48
CA VAL A 286 6.19 -8.17 -6.28
C VAL A 286 6.72 -8.93 -7.49
N ALA A 287 7.85 -8.53 -8.06
CA ALA A 287 8.34 -9.05 -9.34
C ALA A 287 9.72 -9.70 -9.28
N GLY A 288 10.65 -9.14 -8.51
CA GLY A 288 12.05 -9.58 -8.51
C GLY A 288 12.30 -10.90 -7.78
N ASP A 289 11.40 -11.33 -6.90
CA ASP A 289 11.70 -12.39 -5.94
C ASP A 289 10.61 -13.47 -5.81
N SER A 290 11.02 -14.65 -5.32
CA SER A 290 10.11 -15.68 -4.83
C SER A 290 9.28 -15.13 -3.65
N PRO A 291 7.98 -15.46 -3.55
CA PRO A 291 7.24 -16.47 -4.32
C PRO A 291 6.50 -15.94 -5.55
N PHE A 292 6.57 -14.64 -5.84
CA PHE A 292 5.74 -14.00 -6.87
C PHE A 292 6.35 -14.02 -8.26
N LEU A 293 7.65 -14.31 -8.39
CA LEU A 293 8.35 -14.37 -9.68
C LEU A 293 7.61 -15.20 -10.78
N PRO A 294 7.02 -16.39 -10.52
CA PRO A 294 6.28 -17.11 -11.55
C PRO A 294 5.01 -16.38 -12.01
N ILE A 295 4.37 -15.62 -11.12
CA ILE A 295 3.13 -14.87 -11.38
C ILE A 295 3.44 -13.69 -12.29
N THR A 296 4.55 -12.98 -12.05
CA THR A 296 4.97 -11.83 -12.87
C THR A 296 5.51 -12.22 -14.24
N GLN A 297 5.71 -13.51 -14.49
CA GLN A 297 6.00 -14.05 -15.82
C GLN A 297 4.73 -14.43 -16.60
N MET A 298 3.56 -14.47 -15.95
CA MET A 298 2.29 -14.74 -16.62
C MET A 298 1.85 -13.55 -17.48
N PRO A 299 1.16 -13.81 -18.61
CA PRO A 299 0.50 -12.77 -19.39
C PRO A 299 -0.40 -11.87 -18.52
N GLY A 300 -0.58 -10.62 -18.92
CA GLY A 300 -1.29 -9.59 -18.16
C GLY A 300 -0.44 -9.00 -17.03
N MET A 301 -0.02 -9.84 -16.09
CA MET A 301 0.81 -9.41 -14.95
C MET A 301 2.17 -8.88 -15.39
N CYS A 302 2.83 -9.55 -16.33
CA CYS A 302 4.12 -9.08 -16.85
C CYS A 302 3.99 -7.69 -17.50
N GLN A 303 2.95 -7.43 -18.29
CA GLN A 303 2.71 -6.10 -18.88
C GLN A 303 2.43 -5.02 -17.83
N MET A 304 1.68 -5.33 -16.78
CA MET A 304 1.42 -4.37 -15.70
C MET A 304 2.68 -3.98 -14.96
N VAL A 305 3.52 -4.96 -14.62
CA VAL A 305 4.82 -4.72 -14.00
C VAL A 305 5.73 -3.96 -14.96
N SER A 306 5.76 -4.32 -16.24
CA SER A 306 6.53 -3.61 -17.27
C SER A 306 6.14 -2.14 -17.37
N SER A 307 4.84 -1.86 -17.48
CA SER A 307 4.31 -0.50 -17.56
C SER A 307 4.67 0.32 -16.32
N SER A 308 4.60 -0.29 -15.14
CA SER A 308 4.96 0.36 -13.88
C SER A 308 6.46 0.66 -13.81
N LEU A 309 7.30 -0.27 -14.25
CA LEU A 309 8.75 -0.11 -14.31
C LEU A 309 9.16 1.01 -15.27
N ILE A 310 8.55 1.08 -16.46
CA ILE A 310 8.75 2.19 -17.42
C ILE A 310 8.37 3.52 -16.80
N THR A 311 7.22 3.56 -16.13
CA THR A 311 6.74 4.78 -15.49
C THR A 311 7.71 5.26 -14.42
N ILE A 312 8.30 4.35 -13.64
CA ILE A 312 9.33 4.68 -12.65
C ILE A 312 10.59 5.21 -13.33
N ILE A 313 11.11 4.53 -14.36
CA ILE A 313 12.30 4.97 -15.09
C ILE A 313 12.10 6.37 -15.69
N ASP A 314 10.98 6.59 -16.38
CA ASP A 314 10.67 7.90 -16.98
C ASP A 314 10.53 8.99 -15.92
N SER A 315 9.91 8.69 -14.79
CA SER A 315 9.81 9.60 -13.65
C SER A 315 11.18 9.94 -13.07
N MET A 316 12.06 8.95 -12.91
CA MET A 316 13.42 9.14 -12.40
C MET A 316 14.28 9.97 -13.36
N LEU A 317 14.22 9.68 -14.66
CA LEU A 317 14.93 10.46 -15.67
C LEU A 317 14.41 11.90 -15.73
N SER A 318 13.10 12.09 -15.61
CA SER A 318 12.49 13.43 -15.50
C SER A 318 12.92 14.20 -14.24
N LEU A 319 13.32 13.50 -13.17
CA LEU A 319 13.91 14.13 -11.98
C LEU A 319 15.36 14.57 -12.24
N SER A 320 16.13 13.79 -13.01
CA SER A 320 17.49 14.18 -13.42
C SER A 320 17.51 15.49 -14.20
N ASP A 321 16.51 15.70 -15.08
CA ASP A 321 16.33 16.96 -15.81
C ASP A 321 16.24 18.18 -14.88
N LEU A 322 15.73 17.99 -13.65
CA LEU A 322 15.52 19.07 -12.68
C LEU A 322 16.73 19.31 -11.77
N CYS A 323 17.68 18.37 -11.68
CA CYS A 323 18.73 18.39 -10.67
C CYS A 323 20.10 17.92 -11.20
N THR A 324 20.86 18.83 -11.79
CA THR A 324 22.22 18.55 -12.30
C THR A 324 23.21 18.07 -11.22
N ASN A 325 23.04 18.49 -9.96
CA ASN A 325 23.94 18.13 -8.85
C ASN A 325 23.65 16.77 -8.18
N ARG A 326 22.68 15.99 -8.69
CA ARG A 326 22.16 14.79 -7.99
C ARG A 326 22.22 13.50 -8.83
N GLN A 327 23.02 13.50 -9.90
CA GLN A 327 23.20 12.32 -10.77
C GLN A 327 23.64 11.07 -9.98
N ASP A 328 24.42 11.22 -8.91
CA ASP A 328 24.86 10.08 -8.08
C ASP A 328 23.71 9.38 -7.34
N SER A 329 22.73 10.12 -6.83
CA SER A 329 21.58 9.51 -6.14
C SER A 329 20.68 8.79 -7.12
N VAL A 330 20.44 9.37 -8.30
CA VAL A 330 19.68 8.70 -9.36
C VAL A 330 20.43 7.45 -9.84
N LYS A 331 21.75 7.51 -9.94
CA LYS A 331 22.59 6.36 -10.29
C LYS A 331 22.45 5.21 -9.31
N ILE A 332 22.38 5.47 -8.00
CA ILE A 332 22.13 4.43 -7.00
C ILE A 332 20.77 3.77 -7.22
N LEU A 333 19.71 4.56 -7.41
CA LEU A 333 18.38 4.02 -7.66
C LEU A 333 18.30 3.21 -8.98
N LEU A 334 19.05 3.61 -10.01
CA LEU A 334 19.14 2.83 -11.26
C LEU A 334 19.85 1.49 -11.06
N LEU A 335 20.83 1.40 -10.14
CA LEU A 335 21.47 0.12 -9.80
C LEU A 335 20.47 -0.86 -9.16
N ASP A 336 19.54 -0.35 -8.34
CA ASP A 336 18.49 -1.18 -7.75
C ASP A 336 17.50 -1.66 -8.82
N LEU A 337 17.16 -0.82 -9.80
CA LEU A 337 16.35 -1.23 -10.96
C LEU A 337 17.05 -2.31 -11.80
N ASP A 338 18.38 -2.27 -11.92
CA ASP A 338 19.12 -3.31 -12.64
C ASP A 338 18.94 -4.70 -11.99
N VAL A 339 18.79 -4.78 -10.67
CA VAL A 339 18.47 -6.04 -9.97
C VAL A 339 17.14 -6.60 -10.48
N ILE A 340 16.12 -5.75 -10.58
CA ILE A 340 14.78 -6.12 -11.06
C ILE A 340 14.86 -6.64 -12.51
N PHE A 341 15.57 -5.94 -13.40
CA PHE A 341 15.73 -6.40 -14.79
C PHE A 341 16.48 -7.73 -14.90
N ARG A 342 17.45 -8.04 -14.02
CA ARG A 342 18.15 -9.33 -14.06
C ARG A 342 17.23 -10.51 -13.78
N HIS A 343 16.25 -10.35 -12.91
CA HIS A 343 15.36 -11.45 -12.52
C HIS A 343 14.17 -11.64 -13.48
N LEU A 344 13.93 -10.70 -14.39
CA LEU A 344 12.67 -10.61 -15.12
C LEU A 344 12.83 -10.77 -16.64
N ILE A 345 13.30 -11.95 -17.07
CA ILE A 345 13.50 -12.29 -18.50
C ILE A 345 12.22 -12.07 -19.32
N ALA A 346 11.06 -12.51 -18.83
CA ALA A 346 9.78 -12.34 -19.52
C ALA A 346 9.40 -10.86 -19.71
N ILE A 347 9.72 -10.01 -18.72
CA ILE A 347 9.47 -8.57 -18.78
C ILE A 347 10.39 -7.90 -19.79
N LYS A 348 11.65 -8.35 -19.95
CA LYS A 348 12.52 -7.82 -21.01
C LYS A 348 11.89 -7.99 -22.39
N LYS A 349 11.31 -9.17 -22.66
CA LYS A 349 10.62 -9.44 -23.92
C LYS A 349 9.40 -8.52 -24.10
N VAL A 350 8.57 -8.37 -23.06
CA VAL A 350 7.43 -7.45 -23.08
C VAL A 350 7.87 -5.99 -23.26
N PHE A 351 8.96 -5.58 -22.62
CA PHE A 351 9.55 -4.26 -22.80
C PHE A 351 9.92 -4.00 -24.26
N GLN A 352 10.53 -4.98 -24.92
CA GLN A 352 10.91 -4.86 -26.32
C GLN A 352 9.71 -4.86 -27.26
N GLU A 353 8.72 -5.70 -27.01
CA GLU A 353 7.55 -5.84 -27.89
C GLU A 353 6.55 -4.69 -27.72
N ASP A 354 6.21 -4.34 -26.48
CA ASP A 354 5.12 -3.40 -26.18
C ASP A 354 5.64 -1.97 -25.95
N HIS A 355 6.94 -1.80 -25.70
CA HIS A 355 7.51 -0.52 -25.24
C HIS A 355 8.84 -0.14 -25.90
N ASN A 356 9.11 -0.65 -27.11
CA ASN A 356 10.34 -0.39 -27.86
C ASN A 356 10.71 1.10 -27.97
N VAL A 357 9.70 1.94 -28.26
CA VAL A 357 9.89 3.40 -28.39
C VAL A 357 10.42 4.01 -27.09
N LYS A 358 9.91 3.55 -25.93
CA LYS A 358 10.37 4.02 -24.62
C LYS A 358 11.79 3.58 -24.31
N ILE A 359 12.20 2.39 -24.74
CA ILE A 359 13.60 1.94 -24.60
C ILE A 359 14.53 2.91 -25.34
N LEU A 360 14.21 3.27 -26.59
CA LEU A 360 15.00 4.23 -27.37
C LEU A 360 15.08 5.60 -26.68
N GLU A 361 13.96 6.13 -26.19
CA GLU A 361 13.93 7.39 -25.44
C GLU A 361 14.80 7.32 -24.17
N PHE A 362 14.74 6.22 -23.42
CA PHE A 362 15.56 6.03 -22.22
C PHE A 362 17.04 5.95 -22.53
N GLN A 363 17.45 5.25 -23.59
CA GLN A 363 18.85 5.17 -23.99
C GLN A 363 19.43 6.54 -24.32
N VAL A 364 18.67 7.41 -25.00
CA VAL A 364 19.09 8.78 -25.29
C VAL A 364 19.29 9.57 -24.00
N LYS A 365 18.30 9.57 -23.09
CA LYS A 365 18.37 10.29 -21.81
C LYS A 365 19.48 9.76 -20.89
N LEU A 366 19.66 8.44 -20.81
CA LEU A 366 20.72 7.83 -20.00
C LEU A 366 22.10 8.28 -20.49
N ASN A 367 22.33 8.29 -21.81
CA ASN A 367 23.58 8.77 -22.40
C ASN A 367 23.80 10.26 -22.14
N GLU A 368 22.76 11.09 -22.25
CA GLU A 368 22.82 12.53 -21.94
C GLU A 368 23.28 12.78 -20.50
N TYR A 369 22.82 11.96 -19.55
CA TYR A 369 23.18 12.09 -18.13
C TYR A 369 24.39 11.25 -17.69
N ASN A 370 25.08 10.57 -18.62
CA ASN A 370 26.16 9.64 -18.30
C ASN A 370 25.74 8.58 -17.25
N LEU A 371 24.50 8.11 -17.36
CA LEU A 371 23.90 7.07 -16.55
C LEU A 371 23.90 5.75 -17.33
N SER A 372 23.80 4.63 -16.62
CA SER A 372 23.73 3.30 -17.24
C SER A 372 22.74 2.42 -16.50
N LEU A 373 21.99 1.64 -17.26
CA LEU A 373 21.10 0.58 -16.76
C LEU A 373 21.45 -0.68 -17.55
N VAL A 374 22.41 -1.44 -17.02
CA VAL A 374 23.14 -2.51 -17.73
C VAL A 374 22.19 -3.61 -18.20
N SER A 375 21.11 -3.85 -17.45
CA SER A 375 20.18 -4.94 -17.70
C SER A 375 19.00 -4.54 -18.57
N MET A 376 18.90 -3.29 -19.01
CA MET A 376 17.87 -2.82 -19.93
C MET A 376 17.95 -3.60 -21.26
N PRO A 377 16.83 -4.08 -21.82
CA PRO A 377 16.85 -4.72 -23.12
C PRO A 377 17.25 -3.76 -24.24
N GLU A 378 17.89 -4.29 -25.28
CA GLU A 378 18.17 -3.54 -26.50
C GLU A 378 16.88 -3.35 -27.33
N PRO A 379 16.71 -2.20 -28.01
CA PRO A 379 15.57 -1.93 -28.85
C PRO A 379 15.57 -2.84 -30.09
N ILE A 380 14.38 -3.28 -30.50
CA ILE A 380 14.18 -4.06 -31.73
C ILE A 380 14.08 -3.09 -32.92
N PRO A 381 14.73 -3.36 -34.07
CA PRO A 381 14.56 -2.56 -35.28
C PRO A 381 13.10 -2.57 -35.77
N GLU A 382 12.55 -1.41 -36.18
CA GLU A 382 11.13 -1.23 -36.59
C GLU A 382 10.68 -2.04 -37.83
N ASN A 383 11.54 -2.87 -38.42
CA ASN A 383 11.32 -3.48 -39.74
C ASN A 383 10.57 -4.83 -39.71
N GLU A 384 10.19 -5.37 -38.56
CA GLU A 384 9.73 -6.77 -38.47
C GLU A 384 8.21 -6.99 -38.57
N ILE A 385 7.36 -5.96 -38.59
CA ILE A 385 5.88 -6.14 -38.51
C ILE A 385 5.09 -5.22 -39.46
N LYS A 386 5.53 -5.01 -40.71
CA LYS A 386 4.79 -4.15 -41.66
C LYS A 386 3.64 -4.84 -42.42
N ASP A 387 3.58 -6.18 -42.44
CA ASP A 387 2.64 -6.94 -43.28
C ASP A 387 1.81 -7.98 -42.49
N CYS A 388 1.53 -7.75 -41.20
CA CYS A 388 0.74 -8.69 -40.42
C CYS A 388 -0.76 -8.64 -40.81
N PRO A 389 -1.41 -9.77 -41.12
CA PRO A 389 -2.86 -9.83 -41.34
C PRO A 389 -3.64 -9.27 -40.14
N THR A 390 -4.60 -8.39 -40.39
CA THR A 390 -5.36 -7.69 -39.33
C THR A 390 -6.11 -8.64 -38.39
N GLU A 391 -6.50 -9.82 -38.86
CA GLU A 391 -7.16 -10.86 -38.05
C GLU A 391 -6.26 -11.53 -37.00
N PHE A 392 -4.95 -11.33 -37.10
CA PHE A 392 -3.95 -11.78 -36.12
C PHE A 392 -3.61 -10.70 -35.09
N LEU A 393 -4.08 -9.47 -35.32
CA LEU A 393 -3.86 -8.34 -34.44
C LEU A 393 -4.93 -8.29 -33.34
N ASP A 394 -4.48 -7.97 -32.14
CA ASP A 394 -5.34 -7.66 -31.00
C ASP A 394 -6.14 -6.38 -31.30
N ALA A 395 -7.47 -6.45 -31.13
CA ALA A 395 -8.35 -5.34 -31.45
C ALA A 395 -8.12 -4.07 -30.59
N VAL A 396 -7.51 -4.20 -29.41
CA VAL A 396 -7.19 -3.11 -28.48
C VAL A 396 -5.76 -2.60 -28.71
N THR A 397 -4.76 -3.48 -28.67
CA THR A 397 -3.34 -3.08 -28.69
C THR A 397 -2.76 -2.98 -30.10
N GLN A 398 -3.43 -3.54 -31.11
CA GLN A 398 -2.94 -3.67 -32.49
C GLN A 398 -1.60 -4.45 -32.60
N SER A 399 -1.23 -5.22 -31.57
CA SER A 399 -0.10 -6.13 -31.59
C SER A 399 -0.52 -7.55 -31.98
N ILE A 400 0.43 -8.38 -32.42
CA ILE A 400 0.14 -9.77 -32.79
C ILE A 400 -0.30 -10.55 -31.56
N MET A 401 -1.49 -11.18 -31.62
CA MET A 401 -2.00 -12.03 -30.54
C MET A 401 -1.16 -13.31 -30.39
N LYS A 402 -0.74 -13.62 -29.17
CA LYS A 402 -0.04 -14.87 -28.81
C LYS A 402 -1.01 -15.95 -28.34
N ALA A 403 -2.08 -15.53 -27.68
CA ALA A 403 -3.14 -16.38 -27.14
C ALA A 403 -4.50 -15.72 -27.42
N PRO A 404 -5.01 -15.83 -28.66
CA PRO A 404 -6.24 -15.15 -29.05
C PRO A 404 -7.46 -15.69 -28.28
N VAL A 405 -8.26 -14.76 -27.78
CA VAL A 405 -9.57 -14.99 -27.16
C VAL A 405 -10.61 -14.12 -27.86
N ARG A 406 -11.86 -14.59 -27.90
CA ARG A 406 -13.00 -13.85 -28.41
C ARG A 406 -13.89 -13.37 -27.26
N LEU A 407 -14.17 -12.08 -27.18
CA LEU A 407 -15.16 -11.54 -26.27
C LEU A 407 -16.58 -11.92 -26.74
N VAL A 408 -17.42 -12.44 -25.86
CA VAL A 408 -18.78 -12.88 -26.20
C VAL A 408 -19.71 -11.70 -26.48
N GLY A 409 -19.52 -10.57 -25.79
CA GLY A 409 -20.37 -9.38 -25.94
C GLY A 409 -20.17 -8.65 -27.26
N SER A 410 -18.92 -8.30 -27.58
CA SER A 410 -18.54 -7.61 -28.82
C SER A 410 -18.29 -8.53 -30.00
N GLY A 411 -17.90 -9.79 -29.76
CA GLY A 411 -17.41 -10.68 -30.81
C GLY A 411 -15.96 -10.42 -31.24
N GLU A 412 -15.33 -9.37 -30.69
CA GLU A 412 -13.96 -8.96 -31.01
C GLU A 412 -12.92 -9.95 -30.49
N LYS A 413 -11.77 -9.99 -31.17
CA LYS A 413 -10.64 -10.84 -30.84
C LYS A 413 -9.56 -10.01 -30.18
N ILE A 414 -9.14 -10.43 -29.00
CA ILE A 414 -8.04 -9.81 -28.26
C ILE A 414 -7.10 -10.90 -27.78
N ASP A 415 -5.91 -10.52 -27.35
CA ASP A 415 -4.97 -11.39 -26.68
C ASP A 415 -5.40 -11.67 -25.24
N GLU A 416 -5.02 -12.84 -24.73
CA GLU A 416 -5.23 -13.23 -23.34
C GLU A 416 -4.59 -12.24 -22.34
N SER A 417 -3.43 -11.66 -22.68
CA SER A 417 -2.79 -10.63 -21.84
C SER A 417 -3.64 -9.36 -21.74
N THR A 418 -4.20 -8.89 -22.86
CA THR A 418 -5.13 -7.77 -22.93
C THR A 418 -6.39 -8.07 -22.11
N LEU A 419 -6.98 -9.27 -22.26
CA LEU A 419 -8.12 -9.69 -21.47
C LEU A 419 -7.81 -9.66 -19.96
N LEU A 420 -6.66 -10.18 -19.55
CA LEU A 420 -6.25 -10.19 -18.15
C LEU A 420 -6.11 -8.78 -17.57
N GLN A 421 -5.51 -7.85 -18.32
CA GLN A 421 -5.45 -6.44 -17.89
C GLN A 421 -6.86 -5.86 -17.65
N LEU A 422 -7.78 -6.09 -18.59
CA LEU A 422 -9.18 -5.64 -18.46
C LEU A 422 -9.88 -6.28 -17.26
N LEU A 423 -9.63 -7.57 -16.98
CA LEU A 423 -10.20 -8.28 -15.82
C LEU A 423 -9.64 -7.80 -14.48
N LEU A 424 -8.46 -7.20 -14.47
CA LEU A 424 -7.81 -6.66 -13.27
C LEU A 424 -8.31 -5.26 -12.90
N GLU A 425 -9.06 -4.60 -13.77
CA GLU A 425 -9.74 -3.35 -13.43
C GLU A 425 -10.75 -3.55 -12.28
N GLU A 426 -11.04 -2.47 -11.56
CA GLU A 426 -12.03 -2.47 -10.47
C GLU A 426 -13.44 -2.79 -11.00
N SER A 427 -13.77 -2.31 -12.20
CA SER A 427 -15.03 -2.59 -12.89
C SER A 427 -14.74 -3.12 -14.30
N PRO A 428 -14.40 -4.41 -14.44
CA PRO A 428 -14.03 -5.00 -15.73
C PRO A 428 -15.14 -4.84 -16.76
N LYS A 429 -14.81 -4.20 -17.89
CA LYS A 429 -15.77 -3.92 -18.97
C LYS A 429 -15.16 -4.22 -20.33
N ASP A 430 -16.02 -4.70 -21.23
CA ASP A 430 -15.68 -4.88 -22.63
C ASP A 430 -15.38 -3.50 -23.22
N PRO A 431 -14.20 -3.25 -23.80
CA PRO A 431 -13.82 -1.91 -24.26
C PRO A 431 -14.67 -1.41 -25.43
N PHE A 432 -15.37 -2.30 -26.13
CA PHE A 432 -16.18 -1.99 -27.31
C PHE A 432 -17.66 -1.81 -26.96
N THR A 433 -18.20 -2.60 -26.02
CA THR A 433 -19.63 -2.55 -25.64
C THR A 433 -19.89 -1.95 -24.26
N ARG A 434 -18.86 -1.81 -23.43
CA ARG A 434 -18.93 -1.42 -22.00
C ARG A 434 -19.73 -2.39 -21.12
N SER A 435 -20.07 -3.57 -21.64
CA SER A 435 -20.72 -4.64 -20.87
C SER A 435 -19.76 -5.20 -19.84
N ALA A 436 -20.28 -5.66 -18.69
CA ALA A 436 -19.44 -6.26 -17.66
C ALA A 436 -18.70 -7.51 -18.18
N LEU A 437 -17.39 -7.58 -17.94
CA LEU A 437 -16.58 -8.76 -18.23
C LEU A 437 -16.53 -9.70 -17.01
N ASN A 438 -16.64 -10.99 -17.27
CA ASN A 438 -16.47 -12.04 -16.26
C ASN A 438 -15.97 -13.34 -16.93
N ARG A 439 -15.79 -14.40 -16.13
CA ARG A 439 -15.29 -15.71 -16.60
C ARG A 439 -16.04 -16.26 -17.82
N ASN A 440 -17.34 -15.99 -17.94
CA ASN A 440 -18.19 -16.56 -18.98
C ASN A 440 -18.33 -15.65 -20.21
N THR A 441 -17.61 -14.52 -20.26
CA THR A 441 -17.74 -13.53 -21.35
C THR A 441 -16.66 -13.64 -22.40
N PHE A 442 -15.88 -14.72 -22.44
CA PHE A 442 -14.87 -14.94 -23.48
C PHE A 442 -14.73 -16.42 -23.86
N LEU A 443 -14.15 -16.66 -25.04
CA LEU A 443 -13.88 -17.99 -25.59
C LEU A 443 -12.46 -18.03 -26.15
N GLN A 444 -11.65 -19.00 -25.73
CA GLN A 444 -10.32 -19.21 -26.31
C GLN A 444 -10.44 -19.65 -27.79
N LEU A 445 -9.51 -19.19 -28.63
CA LEU A 445 -9.48 -19.48 -30.08
C LEU A 445 -8.23 -20.31 -30.47
N PRO A 446 -8.13 -21.60 -30.06
CA PRO A 446 -6.93 -22.41 -30.33
C PRO A 446 -6.63 -22.58 -31.83
N ALA A 447 -7.66 -22.63 -32.68
CA ALA A 447 -7.48 -22.70 -34.13
C ALA A 447 -6.84 -21.42 -34.70
N LEU A 448 -7.20 -20.25 -34.18
CA LEU A 448 -6.58 -18.99 -34.60
C LEU A 448 -5.14 -18.90 -34.09
N LYS A 449 -4.88 -19.38 -32.86
CA LYS A 449 -3.53 -19.47 -32.30
C LYS A 449 -2.59 -20.26 -33.21
N LEU A 450 -3.03 -21.43 -33.71
CA LEU A 450 -2.26 -22.25 -34.63
C LEU A 450 -1.97 -21.51 -35.95
N LYS A 451 -2.97 -20.84 -36.54
CA LYS A 451 -2.78 -20.04 -37.76
C LYS A 451 -1.76 -18.92 -37.58
N ILE A 452 -1.81 -18.22 -36.45
CA ILE A 452 -0.84 -17.17 -36.12
C ILE A 452 0.57 -17.77 -36.02
N GLN A 453 0.72 -18.91 -35.34
CA GLN A 453 2.01 -19.59 -35.19
C GLN A 453 2.58 -20.09 -36.53
N GLU A 454 1.74 -20.66 -37.39
CA GLU A 454 2.12 -21.05 -38.75
C GLU A 454 2.56 -19.85 -39.58
N TRP A 455 1.86 -18.72 -39.48
CA TRP A 455 2.25 -17.50 -40.18
C TRP A 455 3.59 -16.95 -39.68
N ILE A 456 3.79 -16.85 -38.35
CA ILE A 456 5.05 -16.39 -37.74
C ILE A 456 6.22 -17.28 -38.17
N SER A 457 6.02 -18.59 -38.29
CA SER A 457 7.08 -19.53 -38.68
C SER A 457 7.43 -19.50 -40.17
N ASN A 458 6.59 -18.90 -41.01
CA ASN A 458 6.79 -18.79 -42.45
C ASN A 458 7.34 -17.42 -42.89
N GLN A 459 7.52 -16.48 -41.95
CA GLN A 459 8.28 -15.24 -42.15
C GLN A 459 9.77 -15.53 -41.95
#